data_AF-A0A937ZT70-F1
#
_entry.id   AF-A0A937ZT70-F1
#
_cell.length_a   1.000
_cell.length_b   1.000
_cell.length_c   1.000
_cell.angle_alpha   90.00
_cell.angle_beta   90.00
_cell.angle_gamma   90.00
#
_symmetry.space_group_name_H-M   'P 1'
#
loop_
_entity.id
_entity.type
_entity.pdbx_description
1 polymer ?
#
loop_
_entity_poly.entity_id
_entity_poly.type
_entity_poly.pdbx_seq_one_letter_code
_entity_poly.pdbx_strand_id
1 'polypeptide(L)'
;MSVAMRLLCALLAVLLLSGCSRAANDGDAPNEWHLFGKDGAELHYSPLAEIDVRNVAELKLAWFADLPPGNSATGPVMAEGKLFVTTGHGHIRVFDAATGKPLWDHDSGAREASKGLQLRLGWGPKGLAYDNGLVFLGTHDGRVIALDAGTGALAWEQRDYPAGDMRHTNGPVRVFD
;
A
#
# COMPACT_ATOMS: atom_id res chain seq x y z
N MET A 1 -38.58 8.62 -36.82
CA MET A 1 -37.51 7.74 -36.33
C MET A 1 -38.10 6.36 -36.10
N SER A 2 -37.64 5.34 -36.85
CA SER A 2 -38.23 3.98 -36.83
C SER A 2 -38.11 3.33 -35.46
N VAL A 3 -39.08 2.48 -35.09
CA VAL A 3 -39.07 1.67 -33.85
C VAL A 3 -37.78 0.86 -33.72
N ALA A 4 -37.20 0.41 -34.85
CA ALA A 4 -35.91 -0.26 -34.91
C ALA A 4 -34.72 0.62 -34.44
N MET A 5 -34.76 1.94 -34.71
CA MET A 5 -33.72 2.88 -34.29
C MET A 5 -33.76 3.12 -32.78
N ARG A 6 -34.96 3.10 -32.17
CA ARG A 6 -35.13 3.27 -30.72
C ARG A 6 -34.67 2.04 -29.93
N LEU A 7 -34.89 0.84 -30.47
CA LEU A 7 -34.42 -0.42 -29.87
C LEU A 7 -32.89 -0.56 -29.96
N LEU A 8 -32.27 -0.14 -31.06
CA LEU A 8 -30.82 -0.19 -31.23
C LEU A 8 -30.09 0.77 -30.28
N CYS A 9 -30.62 1.98 -30.06
CA CYS A 9 -30.06 2.92 -29.08
C CYS A 9 -30.24 2.44 -27.63
N ALA A 10 -31.35 1.74 -27.32
CA ALA A 10 -31.57 1.18 -25.99
C ALA A 10 -30.62 0.00 -25.67
N LEU A 11 -30.33 -0.86 -26.66
CA LEU A 11 -29.36 -1.96 -26.52
C LEU A 11 -27.91 -1.45 -26.37
N LEU A 12 -27.53 -0.39 -27.09
CA LEU A 12 -26.22 0.27 -26.93
C LEU A 12 -26.08 0.96 -25.57
N ALA A 13 -27.16 1.53 -25.02
CA ALA A 13 -27.14 2.13 -23.68
C ALA A 13 -26.98 1.08 -22.56
N VAL A 14 -27.56 -0.12 -22.72
CA VAL A 14 -27.42 -1.22 -21.75
C VAL A 14 -26.01 -1.84 -21.79
N LEU A 15 -25.39 -1.93 -22.97
CA LEU A 15 -24.01 -2.40 -23.12
C LEU A 15 -22.96 -1.41 -22.59
N LEU A 16 -23.27 -0.11 -22.52
CA LEU A 16 -22.40 0.91 -21.94
C LEU A 16 -22.49 1.02 -20.41
N LEU A 17 -23.51 0.40 -19.79
CA LEU A 17 -23.71 0.42 -18.33
C LEU A 17 -23.05 -0.77 -17.61
N SER A 18 -22.48 -1.74 -18.32
CA SER A 18 -21.74 -2.87 -17.72
C SER A 18 -20.28 -2.53 -17.38
N GLY A 19 -19.85 -1.28 -17.55
CA GLY A 19 -18.45 -0.88 -17.54
C GLY A 19 -18.04 0.02 -16.39
N CYS A 20 -18.50 -0.19 -15.15
CA CYS A 20 -17.92 0.41 -13.93
C CYS A 20 -18.46 -0.30 -12.68
N SER A 21 -18.10 -1.56 -12.51
CA SER A 21 -18.12 -2.21 -11.19
C SER A 21 -16.93 -3.16 -11.15
N ARG A 22 -15.74 -2.60 -11.28
CA ARG A 22 -14.54 -3.34 -10.91
C ARG A 22 -14.57 -3.40 -9.38
N ALA A 23 -14.77 -4.61 -8.88
CA ALA A 23 -14.84 -4.88 -7.46
C ALA A 23 -13.47 -4.58 -6.85
N ALA A 24 -13.47 -4.07 -5.63
CA ALA A 24 -12.35 -3.46 -4.95
C ALA A 24 -11.23 -4.45 -4.60
N ASN A 25 -10.42 -4.88 -5.56
CA ASN A 25 -9.36 -5.90 -5.35
C ASN A 25 -9.84 -7.25 -4.74
N ASP A 26 -11.14 -7.54 -4.78
CA ASP A 26 -11.76 -8.77 -4.27
C ASP A 26 -11.20 -10.09 -4.90
N GLY A 27 -10.31 -9.99 -5.89
CA GLY A 27 -9.68 -11.10 -6.60
C GLY A 27 -8.32 -11.54 -6.08
N ASP A 28 -7.75 -10.86 -5.08
CA ASP A 28 -6.45 -11.24 -4.53
C ASP A 28 -6.52 -12.60 -3.83
N ALA A 29 -5.41 -13.33 -3.85
CA ALA A 29 -5.34 -14.60 -3.14
C ALA A 29 -5.61 -14.36 -1.64
N PRO A 30 -6.30 -15.28 -0.93
CA PRO A 30 -6.75 -15.06 0.45
C PRO A 30 -5.64 -14.68 1.42
N ASN A 31 -4.43 -15.16 1.16
CA ASN A 31 -3.24 -14.94 1.97
C ASN A 31 -2.54 -13.61 1.69
N GLU A 32 -2.89 -12.87 0.64
CA GLU A 32 -2.26 -11.59 0.27
C GLU A 32 -2.89 -10.40 1.04
N TRP A 33 -2.12 -9.34 1.22
CA TRP A 33 -2.54 -8.12 1.93
C TRP A 33 -1.93 -6.88 1.25
N HIS A 34 -2.46 -6.52 0.08
CA HIS A 34 -1.85 -5.51 -0.80
C HIS A 34 -2.06 -4.07 -0.34
N LEU A 35 -3.12 -3.80 0.43
CA LEU A 35 -3.46 -2.46 0.93
C LEU A 35 -3.49 -2.41 2.46
N PHE A 36 -3.51 -1.20 3.02
CA PHE A 36 -3.57 -0.98 4.46
C PHE A 36 -4.70 -1.76 5.15
N GLY A 37 -5.92 -1.69 4.61
CA GLY A 37 -7.07 -2.46 5.08
C GLY A 37 -7.30 -3.80 4.36
N LYS A 38 -6.23 -4.41 3.85
CA LYS A 38 -6.17 -5.61 2.98
C LYS A 38 -6.51 -5.30 1.51
N ASP A 39 -7.71 -4.79 1.28
CA ASP A 39 -8.30 -4.53 -0.03
C ASP A 39 -9.04 -3.18 -0.03
N GLY A 40 -9.71 -2.84 -1.14
CA GLY A 40 -10.38 -1.54 -1.25
C GLY A 40 -11.65 -1.42 -0.40
N ALA A 41 -12.16 -2.51 0.20
CA ALA A 41 -13.25 -2.43 1.17
C ALA A 41 -12.76 -1.96 2.55
N GLU A 42 -11.44 -2.01 2.80
CA GLU A 42 -10.79 -1.55 4.03
C GLU A 42 -11.38 -2.18 5.30
N LEU A 43 -11.80 -3.45 5.21
CA LEU A 43 -12.43 -4.16 6.32
C LEU A 43 -11.43 -4.66 7.36
N HIS A 44 -10.13 -4.64 7.04
CA HIS A 44 -9.07 -5.20 7.89
C HIS A 44 -9.35 -6.66 8.29
N TYR A 45 -9.95 -7.42 7.37
CA TYR A 45 -10.42 -8.78 7.62
C TYR A 45 -9.59 -9.80 6.83
N SER A 46 -9.01 -10.78 7.52
CA SER A 46 -8.39 -11.94 6.87
C SER A 46 -9.40 -13.09 6.79
N PRO A 47 -9.62 -13.69 5.62
CA PRO A 47 -10.43 -14.91 5.49
C PRO A 47 -9.68 -16.18 5.92
N LEU A 48 -8.39 -16.09 6.26
CA LEU A 48 -7.60 -17.23 6.72
C LEU A 48 -8.12 -17.73 8.08
N ALA A 49 -8.22 -19.05 8.22
CA ALA A 49 -8.78 -19.69 9.40
C ALA A 49 -7.84 -20.73 10.04
N GLU A 50 -6.55 -20.72 9.67
CA GLU A 50 -5.54 -21.60 10.27
C GLU A 50 -5.35 -21.31 11.76
N ILE A 51 -5.41 -20.03 12.14
CA ILE A 51 -5.37 -19.56 13.53
C ILE A 51 -6.78 -19.16 13.96
N ASP A 52 -7.26 -19.73 15.05
CA ASP A 52 -8.57 -19.44 15.62
C ASP A 52 -8.58 -19.54 17.16
N VAL A 53 -9.74 -19.34 17.77
CA VAL A 53 -9.91 -19.32 19.24
C VAL A 53 -9.52 -20.62 19.95
N ARG A 54 -9.38 -21.73 19.21
CA ARG A 54 -9.03 -23.05 19.75
C ARG A 54 -7.52 -23.23 19.84
N ASN A 55 -6.74 -22.58 18.96
CA ASN A 55 -5.29 -22.77 18.86
C ASN A 55 -4.46 -21.49 19.02
N VAL A 56 -5.07 -20.30 19.11
CA VAL A 56 -4.34 -19.02 19.26
C VAL A 56 -3.41 -19.00 20.48
N ALA A 57 -3.73 -19.78 21.52
CA ALA A 57 -2.89 -19.92 22.71
C ALA A 57 -1.55 -20.65 22.45
N GLU A 58 -1.42 -21.34 21.32
CA GLU A 58 -0.22 -22.09 20.95
C GLU A 58 0.78 -21.26 20.12
N LEU A 59 0.41 -20.02 19.76
CA LEU A 59 1.26 -19.14 18.97
C LEU A 59 2.60 -18.87 19.66
N LYS A 60 3.65 -18.83 18.85
CA LYS A 60 5.01 -18.48 19.25
C LYS A 60 5.53 -17.42 18.30
N LEU A 61 6.50 -16.64 18.77
CA LEU A 61 7.24 -15.74 17.91
C LEU A 61 7.96 -16.54 16.82
N ALA A 62 7.56 -16.35 15.57
CA ALA A 62 8.20 -17.00 14.42
C ALA A 62 9.54 -16.32 14.09
N TRP A 63 9.53 -14.99 13.99
CA TRP A 63 10.71 -14.16 13.79
C TRP A 63 10.42 -12.72 14.21
N PHE A 64 11.48 -11.93 14.39
CA PHE A 64 11.40 -10.48 14.59
C PHE A 64 12.55 -9.80 13.84
N ALA A 65 12.38 -8.51 13.53
CA ALA A 65 13.43 -7.69 12.95
C ALA A 65 13.50 -6.35 13.70
N ASP A 66 14.70 -5.96 14.09
CA ASP A 66 14.93 -4.65 14.68
C ASP A 66 14.87 -3.57 13.59
N LEU A 67 14.07 -2.54 13.85
CA LEU A 67 13.97 -1.37 12.98
C LEU A 67 14.78 -0.22 13.58
N PRO A 68 15.46 0.60 12.77
CA PRO A 68 16.18 1.75 13.29
C PRO A 68 15.26 2.72 14.03
N PRO A 69 15.82 3.52 14.95
CA PRO A 69 15.05 4.49 15.72
C PRO A 69 14.27 5.45 14.81
N GLY A 70 12.97 5.56 15.09
CA GLY A 70 12.04 6.36 14.32
C GLY A 70 10.62 5.91 14.64
N ASN A 71 9.62 6.68 14.21
CA ASN A 71 8.28 6.14 14.28
C ASN A 71 8.05 5.16 13.12
N SER A 72 7.63 3.96 13.47
CA SER A 72 7.42 2.83 12.58
C SER A 72 6.01 2.25 12.73
N ALA A 73 5.05 3.10 13.11
CA ALA A 73 3.63 2.74 13.16
C ALA A 73 3.07 2.58 11.74
N THR A 74 3.49 1.51 11.06
CA THR A 74 3.06 1.13 9.71
C THR A 74 2.10 -0.05 9.79
N GLY A 75 1.02 -0.01 9.00
CA GLY A 75 0.34 -1.23 8.57
C GLY A 75 1.22 -1.93 7.54
N PRO A 76 1.74 -3.13 7.82
CA PRO A 76 2.52 -3.88 6.83
C PRO A 76 1.64 -4.26 5.65
N VAL A 77 2.24 -4.32 4.47
CA VAL A 77 1.65 -4.90 3.26
C VAL A 77 2.39 -6.19 2.95
N MET A 78 1.66 -7.23 2.54
CA MET A 78 2.26 -8.50 2.13
C MET A 78 1.85 -8.80 0.70
N ALA A 79 2.85 -9.00 -0.16
CA ALA A 79 2.63 -9.41 -1.53
C ALA A 79 3.71 -10.39 -2.00
N GLU A 80 3.30 -11.46 -2.69
CA GLU A 80 4.22 -12.43 -3.32
C GLU A 80 5.32 -12.96 -2.38
N GLY A 81 4.93 -13.31 -1.15
CA GLY A 81 5.85 -13.82 -0.13
C GLY A 81 6.79 -12.78 0.49
N LYS A 82 6.61 -11.49 0.19
CA LYS A 82 7.41 -10.38 0.74
C LYS A 82 6.56 -9.55 1.69
N LEU A 83 7.13 -9.19 2.84
CA LEU A 83 6.55 -8.26 3.78
C LEU A 83 7.19 -6.87 3.60
N PHE A 84 6.37 -5.89 3.26
CA PHE A 84 6.75 -4.50 3.07
C PHE A 84 6.34 -3.69 4.31
N VAL A 85 7.31 -2.99 4.89
CA VAL A 85 7.08 -2.08 6.01
C VAL A 85 7.69 -0.72 5.70
N THR A 86 7.03 0.35 6.15
CA THR A 86 7.64 1.68 6.11
C THR A 86 8.03 2.15 7.49
N THR A 87 9.18 2.80 7.57
CA THR A 87 9.74 3.38 8.79
C THR A 87 10.05 4.83 8.54
N GLY A 88 9.90 5.68 9.56
CA GLY A 88 10.36 7.07 9.65
C GLY A 88 10.49 7.85 8.34
N HIS A 89 9.67 8.88 8.14
CA HIS A 89 9.74 9.88 7.05
C HIS A 89 9.69 9.37 5.59
N GLY A 90 9.94 8.09 5.31
CA GLY A 90 9.75 7.51 3.98
C GLY A 90 10.74 6.43 3.61
N HIS A 91 11.19 5.61 4.56
CA HIS A 91 12.07 4.47 4.28
C HIS A 91 11.20 3.22 4.11
N ILE A 92 11.37 2.48 3.02
CA ILE A 92 10.75 1.16 2.82
C ILE A 92 11.76 0.08 3.16
N ARG A 93 11.35 -0.94 3.93
CA ARG A 93 12.16 -2.12 4.23
C ARG A 93 11.35 -3.35 3.89
N VAL A 94 12.00 -4.31 3.25
CA VAL A 94 11.33 -5.51 2.73
C VAL A 94 12.03 -6.75 3.24
N PHE A 95 11.20 -7.68 3.70
CA PHE A 95 11.63 -8.95 4.26
C PHE A 95 10.95 -10.10 3.52
N ASP A 96 11.61 -11.25 3.51
CA ASP A 96 10.93 -12.51 3.22
C ASP A 96 9.90 -12.76 4.33
N ALA A 97 8.62 -12.91 3.97
CA ALA A 97 7.52 -12.94 4.94
C ALA A 97 7.57 -14.17 5.86
N ALA A 98 8.12 -15.28 5.38
CA ALA A 98 8.19 -16.53 6.13
C ALA A 98 9.36 -16.53 7.12
N THR A 99 10.51 -15.98 6.72
CA THR A 99 11.77 -16.10 7.46
C THR A 99 12.20 -14.83 8.18
N GLY A 100 11.66 -13.67 7.81
CA GLY A 100 12.12 -12.37 8.29
C GLY A 100 13.47 -11.93 7.72
N LYS A 101 14.01 -12.66 6.74
CA LYS A 101 15.29 -12.31 6.10
C LYS A 101 15.14 -10.98 5.35
N PRO A 102 16.02 -9.97 5.58
CA PRO A 102 16.01 -8.74 4.79
C PRO A 102 16.28 -9.04 3.31
N LEU A 103 15.47 -8.46 2.43
CA LEU A 103 15.61 -8.58 0.98
C LEU A 103 16.24 -7.32 0.41
N TRP A 104 15.63 -6.16 0.67
CA TRP A 104 16.10 -4.85 0.25
C TRP A 104 15.47 -3.76 1.09
N ASP A 105 16.06 -2.56 1.04
CA ASP A 105 15.51 -1.35 1.62
C ASP A 105 15.71 -0.15 0.69
N HIS A 106 14.87 0.87 0.85
CA HIS A 106 14.91 2.09 0.06
C HIS A 106 14.68 3.30 0.95
N ASP A 107 15.73 4.08 1.17
CA ASP A 107 15.64 5.39 1.81
C ASP A 107 15.31 6.46 0.75
N SER A 108 14.14 7.09 0.89
CA SER A 108 13.73 8.15 -0.03
C SER A 108 14.51 9.45 0.15
N GLY A 109 15.27 9.64 1.24
CA GLY A 109 15.92 10.90 1.59
C GLY A 109 14.94 11.99 2.06
N ALA A 110 13.69 11.61 2.35
CA ALA A 110 12.63 12.55 2.73
C ALA A 110 12.90 13.22 4.09
N ARG A 111 13.63 12.55 4.98
CA ARG A 111 14.05 13.10 6.27
C ARG A 111 14.98 14.30 6.06
N GLU A 112 15.99 14.14 5.21
CA GLU A 112 17.00 15.15 4.89
C GLU A 112 16.40 16.31 4.09
N ALA A 113 15.43 16.00 3.22
CA ALA A 113 14.68 17.00 2.47
C ALA A 113 13.72 17.83 3.35
N SER A 114 13.29 17.29 4.49
CA SER A 114 12.41 17.95 5.44
C SER A 114 13.21 18.80 6.45
N LYS A 115 12.79 20.05 6.69
CA LYS A 115 13.50 21.00 7.59
C LYS A 115 12.57 21.60 8.64
N GLY A 116 13.14 21.88 9.81
CA GLY A 116 12.50 22.67 10.87
C GLY A 116 11.15 22.08 11.31
N LEU A 117 10.09 22.89 11.25
CA LEU A 117 8.75 22.50 11.72
C LEU A 117 8.12 21.37 10.91
N GLN A 118 8.58 21.09 9.69
CA GLN A 118 8.07 19.97 8.89
C GLN A 118 8.26 18.66 9.64
N LEU A 119 9.45 18.41 10.18
CA LEU A 119 9.78 17.21 10.96
C LEU A 119 9.02 17.12 12.31
N ARG A 120 8.39 18.21 12.75
CA ARG A 120 7.69 18.28 14.03
C ARG A 120 6.22 17.86 13.92
N LEU A 121 5.67 17.82 12.71
CA LEU A 121 4.24 17.59 12.46
C LEU A 121 3.92 16.18 11.94
N GLY A 122 4.91 15.39 11.56
CA GLY A 122 4.70 14.08 10.97
C GLY A 122 5.30 12.94 11.78
N TRP A 123 4.48 11.92 12.00
CA TRP A 123 4.87 10.65 12.61
C TRP A 123 5.43 9.66 11.57
N GLY A 124 5.74 10.12 10.35
CA GLY A 124 6.04 9.27 9.20
C GLY A 124 4.80 8.63 8.57
N PRO A 125 4.94 7.97 7.41
CA PRO A 125 3.84 7.31 6.72
C PRO A 125 3.30 6.11 7.52
N LYS A 126 1.97 5.96 7.57
CA LYS A 126 1.28 4.86 8.28
C LYS A 126 1.08 3.60 7.45
N GLY A 127 1.37 3.62 6.17
CA GLY A 127 1.17 2.46 5.33
C GLY A 127 1.64 2.66 3.90
N LEU A 128 1.52 1.57 3.16
CA LEU A 128 1.98 1.38 1.80
C LEU A 128 0.81 0.83 0.98
N ALA A 129 0.99 0.81 -0.34
CA ALA A 129 0.17 0.00 -1.22
C ALA A 129 1.09 -0.85 -2.10
N TYR A 130 0.63 -2.05 -2.45
CA TYR A 130 1.18 -2.84 -3.53
C TYR A 130 0.15 -2.93 -4.64
N ASP A 131 0.60 -2.83 -5.89
CA ASP A 131 -0.20 -3.13 -7.08
C ASP A 131 0.70 -3.52 -8.24
N ASN A 132 0.36 -4.60 -8.93
CA ASN A 132 0.98 -5.04 -10.19
C ASN A 132 2.52 -4.98 -10.21
N GLY A 133 3.17 -5.53 -9.17
CA GLY A 133 4.64 -5.58 -9.06
C GLY A 133 5.29 -4.28 -8.58
N LEU A 134 4.52 -3.25 -8.22
CA LEU A 134 5.01 -2.00 -7.65
C LEU A 134 4.57 -1.82 -6.20
N VAL A 135 5.41 -1.17 -5.41
CA VAL A 135 5.08 -0.69 -4.06
C VAL A 135 5.11 0.83 -4.01
N PHE A 136 4.07 1.42 -3.42
CA PHE A 136 3.82 2.85 -3.41
C PHE A 136 3.91 3.41 -2.00
N LEU A 137 4.54 4.58 -1.89
CA LEU A 137 4.70 5.29 -0.62
C LEU A 137 4.54 6.79 -0.80
N GLY A 138 3.75 7.40 0.08
CA GLY A 138 3.75 8.83 0.30
C GLY A 138 4.86 9.20 1.26
N THR A 139 5.85 9.96 0.80
CA THR A 139 6.97 10.40 1.62
C THR A 139 6.62 11.67 2.40
N HIS A 140 7.31 11.87 3.50
CA HIS A 140 7.09 13.02 4.37
C HIS A 140 7.37 14.36 3.67
N ASP A 141 8.29 14.39 2.70
CA ASP A 141 8.63 15.60 1.93
C ASP A 141 7.67 15.90 0.78
N GLY A 142 6.55 15.16 0.67
CA GLY A 142 5.47 15.45 -0.29
C GLY A 142 5.62 14.80 -1.65
N ARG A 143 6.39 13.72 -1.73
CA ARG A 143 6.42 12.88 -2.92
C ARG A 143 5.52 11.67 -2.74
N VAL A 144 5.04 11.15 -3.85
CA VAL A 144 4.60 9.78 -4.00
C VAL A 144 5.67 9.09 -4.82
N ILE A 145 6.22 8.00 -4.29
CA ILE A 145 7.20 7.17 -4.99
C ILE A 145 6.58 5.82 -5.30
N ALA A 146 6.96 5.23 -6.43
CA ALA A 146 6.70 3.85 -6.78
C ALA A 146 8.01 3.12 -7.02
N LEU A 147 8.19 2.00 -6.36
CA LEU A 147 9.35 1.14 -6.50
C LEU A 147 8.95 -0.20 -7.10
N ASP A 148 9.83 -0.78 -7.89
CA ASP A 148 9.75 -2.19 -8.26
C ASP A 148 9.79 -3.07 -7.00
N ALA A 149 8.77 -3.91 -6.80
CA ALA A 149 8.59 -4.68 -5.57
C ALA A 149 9.65 -5.80 -5.41
N GLY A 150 10.27 -6.24 -6.51
CA GLY A 150 11.33 -7.26 -6.48
C GLY A 150 12.70 -6.70 -6.09
N THR A 151 13.00 -5.48 -6.54
CA THR A 151 14.36 -4.91 -6.49
C THR A 151 14.50 -3.66 -5.63
N GLY A 152 13.41 -2.96 -5.33
CA GLY A 152 13.42 -1.66 -4.66
C GLY A 152 13.88 -0.50 -5.57
N ALA A 153 14.06 -0.75 -6.86
CA ALA A 153 14.44 0.28 -7.83
C ALA A 153 13.30 1.28 -8.02
N LEU A 154 13.63 2.58 -8.08
CA LEU A 154 12.65 3.62 -8.33
C LEU A 154 12.08 3.48 -9.75
N ALA A 155 10.79 3.18 -9.84
CA ALA A 155 10.06 3.15 -11.10
C ALA A 155 9.66 4.57 -11.53
N TRP A 156 9.08 5.34 -10.60
CA TRP A 156 8.77 6.75 -10.78
C TRP A 156 8.61 7.48 -9.43
N GLU A 157 8.71 8.81 -9.48
CA GLU A 157 8.31 9.69 -8.39
C GLU A 157 7.49 10.87 -8.91
N GLN A 158 6.53 11.32 -8.12
CA GLN A 158 5.72 12.50 -8.39
C GLN A 158 5.59 13.34 -7.11
N ARG A 159 5.62 14.66 -7.25
CA ARG A 159 5.43 15.58 -6.14
C ARG A 159 3.96 16.00 -6.04
N ASP A 160 3.35 15.83 -4.87
CA ASP A 160 1.98 16.26 -4.56
C ASP A 160 1.95 17.74 -4.14
N TYR A 161 2.99 18.20 -3.43
CA TYR A 161 3.14 19.61 -3.06
C TYR A 161 4.59 20.10 -3.09
N PRO A 162 4.82 21.42 -3.31
CA PRO A 162 6.17 21.98 -3.46
C PRO A 162 7.13 21.61 -2.32
N ALA A 163 8.41 21.48 -2.64
CA ALA A 163 9.43 21.26 -1.62
C ALA A 163 9.44 22.41 -0.60
N GLY A 164 9.54 22.07 0.69
CA GLY A 164 9.49 23.05 1.77
C GLY A 164 8.09 23.46 2.24
N ASP A 165 7.02 22.94 1.62
CA ASP A 165 5.64 23.15 2.09
C ASP A 165 5.41 22.51 3.47
N MET A 166 4.55 23.11 4.28
CA MET A 166 4.27 22.64 5.65
C MET A 166 3.30 21.45 5.70
N ARG A 167 2.66 21.10 4.58
CA ARG A 167 1.89 19.87 4.45
C ARG A 167 2.80 18.65 4.61
N HIS A 168 2.23 17.57 5.15
CA HIS A 168 2.94 16.30 5.31
C HIS A 168 2.01 15.14 4.93
N THR A 169 2.52 14.17 4.16
CA THR A 169 1.81 12.92 3.86
C THR A 169 2.05 11.92 4.98
N ASN A 170 0.97 11.37 5.54
CA ASN A 170 1.01 10.47 6.70
C ASN A 170 0.04 9.28 6.54
N GLY A 171 -1.04 9.45 5.78
CA GLY A 171 -1.99 8.36 5.51
C GLY A 171 -1.37 7.25 4.64
N PRO A 172 -1.92 6.03 4.70
CA PRO A 172 -1.55 4.99 3.75
C PRO A 172 -1.88 5.43 2.32
N VAL A 173 -1.00 5.09 1.38
CA VAL A 173 -1.32 5.23 -0.05
C VAL A 173 -2.39 4.22 -0.41
N ARG A 174 -3.27 4.61 -1.31
CA ARG A 174 -4.28 3.72 -1.89
C ARG A 174 -4.11 3.69 -3.39
N VAL A 175 -4.18 2.49 -3.96
CA VAL A 175 -4.34 2.29 -5.39
C VAL A 175 -5.82 2.03 -5.69
N PHE A 176 -6.24 2.46 -6.88
CA PHE A 176 -7.59 2.26 -7.39
C PHE A 176 -7.47 1.62 -8.77
N ASP A 177 -8.52 0.93 -9.17
CA ASP A 177 -8.57 -0.01 -10.28
C ASP A 177 -9.31 0.51 -11.52
#